data_AF-A0A441UIV6-F1
#
_entry.id   AF-A0A441UIV6-F1
#
_cell.length_a   1.000
_cell.length_b   1.000
_cell.length_c   1.000
_cell.angle_alpha   90.00
_cell.angle_beta   90.00
_cell.angle_gamma   90.00
#
_symmetry.space_group_name_H-M   'P 1'
#
loop_
_entity.id
_entity.type
_entity.pdbx_description
1 polymer ?
#
loop_
_entity_poly.entity_id
_entity_poly.type
_entity_poly.pdbx_seq_one_letter_code
_entity_poly.pdbx_strand_id
1 'polypeptide(L)'
;MWTKIEGGKTKVAQAVVWAESTLGKDADLTNILAFADPYVGEVVKWRNAAEHSNDPESKSGNLEIRNFVVEDGRVLRPRWRRTIVVSEDFVDVAEKLLEWETFLLDFGERIILAGHLSRLPRMMTIVPIPENEINPANPYRYRLSLRGK
;
A
#
# COMPACT_ATOMS: atom_id res chain seq x y z
N MET A 1 3.12 26.52 -9.27
CA MET A 1 4.59 26.43 -9.08
C MET A 1 4.91 24.96 -8.88
N TRP A 2 5.48 24.28 -9.88
CA TRP A 2 5.78 22.85 -9.80
C TRP A 2 7.15 22.71 -9.12
N THR A 3 7.17 22.25 -7.88
CA THR A 3 8.40 22.02 -7.13
C THR A 3 9.18 20.90 -7.80
N LYS A 4 10.46 21.17 -8.11
CA LYS A 4 11.39 20.21 -8.71
C LYS A 4 11.48 18.99 -7.81
N ILE A 5 11.10 17.83 -8.35
CA ILE A 5 11.01 16.57 -7.62
C ILE A 5 12.43 16.00 -7.46
N GLU A 6 12.98 16.02 -6.25
CA GLU A 6 14.28 15.43 -5.95
C GLU A 6 14.21 13.90 -6.00
N GLY A 7 15.10 13.30 -6.79
CA GLY A 7 15.26 11.85 -6.90
C GLY A 7 15.71 11.26 -5.56
N GLY A 8 14.97 10.26 -5.08
CA GLY A 8 15.25 9.53 -3.84
C GLY A 8 14.05 9.38 -2.90
N LYS A 9 13.01 10.18 -3.08
CA LYS A 9 11.73 10.05 -2.35
C LYS A 9 10.72 9.29 -3.19
N THR A 10 9.97 8.37 -2.57
CA THR A 10 8.88 7.65 -3.23
C THR A 10 7.87 8.66 -3.81
N LYS A 11 7.07 8.25 -4.81
CA LYS A 11 5.97 9.12 -5.29
C LYS A 11 4.96 9.45 -4.18
N VAL A 12 4.84 8.60 -3.16
CA VAL A 12 3.96 8.84 -2.01
C VAL A 12 4.54 9.91 -1.11
N ALA A 13 5.83 9.87 -0.77
CA ALA A 13 6.51 10.94 -0.04
C ALA A 13 6.36 12.30 -0.72
N GLN A 14 6.41 12.34 -2.06
CA GLN A 14 6.16 13.57 -2.82
C GLN A 14 4.70 14.03 -2.70
N ALA A 15 3.75 13.10 -2.75
CA ALA A 15 2.34 13.38 -2.53
C ALA A 15 2.06 13.88 -1.10
N VAL A 16 2.77 13.38 -0.08
CA VAL A 16 2.71 13.87 1.30
C VAL A 16 3.13 15.33 1.37
N VAL A 17 4.30 15.69 0.82
CA VAL A 17 4.80 17.08 0.80
C VAL A 17 3.79 18.02 0.10
N TRP A 18 3.23 17.58 -1.02
CA TRP A 18 2.18 18.33 -1.71
C TRP A 18 0.92 18.47 -0.85
N ALA A 19 0.46 17.38 -0.22
CA ALA A 19 -0.77 17.37 0.58
C ALA A 19 -0.62 18.25 1.82
N GLU A 20 0.50 18.17 2.54
CA GLU A 20 0.80 19.03 3.68
C GLU A 20 0.78 20.51 3.30
N SER A 21 1.40 20.88 2.17
CA SER A 21 1.46 22.27 1.71
C SER A 21 0.13 22.81 1.17
N THR A 22 -0.74 21.94 0.68
CA THR A 22 -2.00 22.33 0.01
C THR A 22 -3.22 22.22 0.93
N LEU A 23 -3.29 21.15 1.73
CA LEU A 23 -4.44 20.78 2.54
C LEU A 23 -4.19 20.98 4.04
N GLY A 24 -2.93 21.11 4.45
CA GLY A 24 -2.52 21.12 5.85
C GLY A 24 -2.16 19.72 6.36
N LYS A 25 -1.41 19.69 7.46
CA LYS A 25 -0.91 18.44 8.08
C LYS A 25 -2.04 17.57 8.62
N ASP A 26 -3.08 18.19 9.15
CA ASP A 26 -4.18 17.46 9.81
C ASP A 26 -5.30 17.04 8.85
N ALA A 27 -5.18 17.31 7.55
CA ALA A 27 -6.17 16.89 6.58
C ALA A 27 -6.17 15.36 6.42
N ASP A 28 -7.36 14.76 6.31
CA ASP A 28 -7.53 13.30 6.18
C ASP A 28 -6.66 12.70 5.07
N LEU A 29 -6.63 13.35 3.89
CA LEU A 29 -5.82 12.88 2.76
C LEU A 29 -4.31 12.94 3.07
N THR A 30 -3.85 13.98 3.77
CA THR A 30 -2.45 14.10 4.20
C THR A 30 -2.08 12.96 5.14
N ASN A 31 -2.94 12.67 6.11
CA ASN A 31 -2.74 11.57 7.06
C ASN A 31 -2.71 10.19 6.38
N ILE A 32 -3.62 9.95 5.42
CA ILE A 32 -3.66 8.70 4.64
C ILE A 32 -2.36 8.52 3.84
N LEU A 33 -1.89 9.57 3.17
CA LEU A 33 -0.65 9.51 2.39
C LEU A 33 0.58 9.32 3.28
N ALA A 34 0.64 10.03 4.42
CA ALA A 34 1.76 9.93 5.36
C ALA A 34 1.85 8.54 5.98
N PHE A 35 0.70 7.96 6.35
CA PHE A 35 0.64 6.57 6.82
C PHE A 35 1.12 5.59 5.75
N ALA A 36 0.70 5.78 4.49
CA ALA A 36 0.98 4.83 3.41
C ALA A 36 2.43 4.87 2.88
N ASP A 37 3.13 6.00 3.00
CA ASP A 37 4.47 6.20 2.45
C ASP A 37 5.48 5.06 2.78
N PRO A 38 5.71 4.69 4.06
CA PRO A 38 6.66 3.64 4.38
C PRO A 38 6.25 2.28 3.80
N TYR A 39 4.95 1.94 3.82
CA TYR A 39 4.45 0.65 3.34
C TYR A 39 4.56 0.55 1.81
N VAL A 40 4.07 1.55 1.07
CA VAL A 40 4.20 1.59 -0.39
C VAL A 40 5.68 1.61 -0.79
N GLY A 41 6.52 2.33 -0.04
CA GLY A 41 7.96 2.33 -0.22
C GLY A 41 8.56 0.92 -0.12
N GLU A 42 8.16 0.13 0.88
CA GLU A 42 8.59 -1.26 0.99
C GLU A 42 8.08 -2.12 -0.17
N VAL A 43 6.79 -2.03 -0.55
CA VAL A 43 6.27 -2.78 -1.71
C VAL A 43 7.07 -2.48 -2.98
N VAL A 44 7.38 -1.20 -3.23
CA VAL A 44 8.15 -0.79 -4.40
C VAL A 44 9.58 -1.34 -4.37
N LYS A 45 10.24 -1.34 -3.21
CA LYS A 45 11.59 -1.94 -3.08
C LYS A 45 11.57 -3.44 -3.39
N TRP A 46 10.59 -4.16 -2.86
CA TRP A 46 10.43 -5.60 -3.12
C TRP A 46 10.09 -5.89 -4.59
N ARG A 47 9.19 -5.10 -5.19
CA ARG A 47 8.90 -5.18 -6.63
C ARG A 47 10.16 -4.94 -7.47
N ASN A 48 10.91 -3.89 -7.18
CA ASN A 48 12.14 -3.58 -7.89
C ASN A 48 13.19 -4.71 -7.74
N ALA A 49 13.32 -5.29 -6.55
CA ALA A 49 14.23 -6.41 -6.33
C ALA A 49 13.83 -7.68 -7.11
N ALA A 50 12.53 -7.87 -7.37
CA ALA A 50 12.01 -8.93 -8.23
C ALA A 50 12.24 -8.63 -9.72
N GLU A 51 11.91 -7.41 -10.17
CA GLU A 51 11.99 -6.98 -11.56
C GLU A 51 13.44 -6.85 -12.05
N HIS A 52 14.36 -6.50 -11.15
CA HIS A 52 15.78 -6.27 -11.45
C HIS A 52 16.70 -7.30 -10.79
N SER A 53 16.22 -8.53 -10.56
CA SER A 53 16.96 -9.58 -9.83
C SER A 53 18.32 -9.97 -10.44
N ASN A 54 18.53 -9.65 -11.72
CA ASN A 54 19.75 -9.94 -12.47
C ASN A 54 20.68 -8.72 -12.61
N ASP A 55 20.33 -7.58 -12.01
CA ASP A 55 21.13 -6.36 -12.03
C ASP A 55 22.06 -6.32 -10.80
N PRO A 56 23.38 -6.47 -10.97
CA PRO A 56 24.33 -6.39 -9.85
C PRO A 56 24.37 -5.00 -9.19
N GLU A 57 23.95 -3.96 -9.92
CA GLU A 57 23.94 -2.55 -9.47
C GLU A 57 22.57 -2.12 -8.91
N SER A 58 21.64 -3.07 -8.73
CA SER A 58 20.30 -2.77 -8.21
C SER A 58 20.37 -2.16 -6.82
N LYS A 59 19.98 -0.88 -6.72
CA LYS A 59 19.87 -0.13 -5.45
C LYS A 59 18.80 -0.67 -4.51
N SER A 60 17.88 -1.50 -5.01
CA SER A 60 16.84 -2.16 -4.20
C SER A 60 17.28 -3.57 -3.74
N GLY A 61 18.48 -4.00 -4.13
CA GLY A 61 18.94 -5.37 -3.99
C GLY A 61 18.34 -6.31 -5.03
N ASN A 62 18.70 -7.59 -4.91
CA ASN A 62 18.11 -8.68 -5.68
C ASN A 62 17.25 -9.54 -4.75
N LEU A 63 16.34 -10.32 -5.33
CA LEU A 63 15.64 -11.36 -4.57
C LEU A 63 16.41 -12.67 -4.61
N GLU A 64 16.73 -13.19 -3.43
CA GLU A 64 17.02 -14.60 -3.26
C GLU A 64 15.71 -15.35 -3.11
N ILE A 65 15.46 -16.28 -4.04
CA ILE A 65 14.24 -17.08 -4.08
C ILE A 65 14.58 -18.51 -3.67
N ARG A 66 13.99 -18.97 -2.56
CA ARG A 66 13.95 -20.39 -2.22
C ARG A 66 12.62 -20.95 -2.68
N ASN A 67 12.65 -21.76 -3.74
CA ASN A 67 11.48 -22.52 -4.21
C ASN A 67 11.08 -23.58 -3.18
N PHE A 68 10.10 -24.42 -3.51
CA PHE A 68 9.72 -25.55 -2.66
C PHE A 68 10.95 -26.40 -2.31
N VAL A 69 11.30 -26.43 -1.02
CA VAL A 69 12.41 -27.21 -0.48
C VAL A 69 11.89 -28.24 0.50
N VAL A 70 12.50 -29.41 0.51
CA VAL A 70 12.22 -30.43 1.53
C VAL A 70 13.26 -30.29 2.63
N GLU A 71 12.83 -29.83 3.80
CA GLU A 71 13.67 -29.72 5.01
C GLU A 71 13.01 -30.56 6.11
N ASP A 72 13.77 -31.44 6.77
CA ASP A 72 13.30 -32.35 7.82
C ASP A 72 12.04 -33.16 7.45
N GLY A 73 11.96 -33.61 6.20
CA GLY A 73 10.83 -34.38 5.68
C GLY A 73 9.55 -33.58 5.44
N ARG A 74 9.60 -32.25 5.54
CA ARG A 74 8.47 -31.34 5.26
C ARG A 74 8.73 -30.53 4.00
N VAL A 75 7.70 -30.35 3.18
CA VAL A 75 7.75 -29.41 2.06
C VAL A 75 7.53 -28.00 2.59
N LEU A 76 8.56 -27.15 2.49
CA LEU A 76 8.46 -25.74 2.80
C LEU A 76 7.94 -24.95 1.59
N ARG A 77 7.10 -23.95 1.86
CA ARG A 77 6.56 -23.04 0.85
C ARG A 77 7.68 -22.16 0.25
N PRO A 78 7.46 -21.58 -0.94
CA PRO A 78 8.40 -20.63 -1.52
C PRO A 78 8.61 -19.45 -0.57
N ARG A 79 9.87 -19.07 -0.39
CA ARG A 79 10.26 -17.93 0.46
C ARG A 79 11.20 -17.01 -0.28
N TRP A 80 11.08 -15.71 -0.01
CA TRP A 80 11.95 -14.69 -0.59
C TRP A 80 12.76 -13.98 0.49
N ARG A 81 13.92 -13.45 0.10
CA ARG A 81 14.72 -12.53 0.90
C ARG A 81 15.37 -11.50 -0.03
N ARG A 82 15.46 -10.24 0.39
CA ARG A 82 16.26 -9.24 -0.33
C ARG A 82 17.73 -9.39 0.03
N THR A 83 18.59 -9.54 -0.97
CA THR A 83 20.03 -9.73 -0.77
C THR A 83 20.75 -8.51 -0.19
N ILE A 84 20.20 -7.31 -0.40
CA ILE A 84 20.77 -6.07 0.15
C ILE A 84 20.57 -5.95 1.67
N VAL A 85 19.63 -6.72 2.24
CA VAL A 85 19.39 -6.79 3.68
C VAL A 85 19.67 -8.21 4.17
N VAL A 86 20.95 -8.57 4.25
CA VAL A 86 21.40 -9.94 4.56
C VAL A 86 20.92 -10.43 5.93
N SER A 87 20.60 -9.52 6.85
CA SER A 87 20.07 -9.82 8.18
C SER A 87 18.57 -10.13 8.23
N GLU A 88 17.82 -9.93 7.14
CA GLU A 88 16.38 -10.25 7.10
C GLU A 88 16.17 -11.76 6.95
N ASP A 89 15.19 -12.28 7.68
CA ASP A 89 14.70 -13.64 7.50
C ASP A 89 13.98 -13.80 6.16
N PHE A 90 13.90 -15.06 5.72
CA PHE A 90 13.07 -15.44 4.59
C PHE A 90 11.59 -15.22 4.91
N VAL A 91 10.88 -14.51 4.04
CA VAL A 91 9.43 -14.30 4.14
C VAL A 91 8.67 -15.27 3.24
N ASP A 92 7.51 -15.76 3.69
CA ASP A 92 6.60 -16.53 2.86
C ASP A 92 6.02 -15.64 1.76
N VAL A 93 6.16 -16.09 0.50
CA VAL A 93 5.78 -15.28 -0.67
C VAL A 93 4.28 -15.05 -0.72
N ALA A 94 3.49 -16.09 -0.46
CA ALA A 94 2.04 -16.01 -0.59
C ALA A 94 1.45 -15.10 0.49
N GLU A 95 1.94 -15.24 1.72
CA GLU A 95 1.53 -14.39 2.83
C GLU A 95 1.87 -12.92 2.57
N LYS A 96 3.10 -12.64 2.10
CA LYS A 96 3.54 -11.27 1.86
C LYS A 96 2.80 -10.59 0.71
N LEU A 97 2.52 -11.32 -0.38
CA LEU A 97 1.73 -10.81 -1.50
C LEU A 97 0.30 -10.49 -1.07
N LEU A 98 -0.33 -11.35 -0.26
CA LEU A 98 -1.68 -11.12 0.25
C LEU A 98 -1.75 -9.89 1.18
N GLU A 99 -0.75 -9.70 2.04
CA GLU A 99 -0.62 -8.53 2.91
C GLU A 99 -0.56 -7.24 2.06
N TRP A 100 0.31 -7.22 1.04
CA TRP A 100 0.45 -6.06 0.16
C TRP A 100 -0.78 -5.81 -0.69
N GLU A 101 -1.40 -6.85 -1.24
CA GLU A 101 -2.64 -6.73 -2.00
C GLU A 101 -3.73 -6.09 -1.13
N THR A 102 -3.95 -6.64 0.06
CA THR A 102 -4.96 -6.13 1.01
C THR A 102 -4.68 -4.66 1.35
N PHE A 103 -3.43 -4.33 1.68
CA PHE A 103 -3.03 -2.96 1.99
C PHE A 103 -3.23 -2.02 0.81
N LEU A 104 -2.79 -2.38 -0.40
CA LEU A 104 -2.86 -1.52 -1.59
C LEU A 104 -4.31 -1.28 -2.04
N LEU A 105 -5.16 -2.30 -1.95
CA LEU A 105 -6.58 -2.17 -2.26
C LEU A 105 -7.28 -1.25 -1.25
N ASP A 106 -7.04 -1.44 0.05
CA ASP A 106 -7.60 -0.57 1.10
C ASP A 106 -7.09 0.87 0.98
N PHE A 107 -5.79 1.06 0.71
CA PHE A 107 -5.21 2.38 0.47
C PHE A 107 -5.83 3.06 -0.75
N GLY A 108 -5.93 2.35 -1.89
CA GLY A 108 -6.53 2.87 -3.11
C GLY A 108 -7.98 3.30 -2.91
N GLU A 109 -8.76 2.48 -2.19
CA GLU A 109 -10.15 2.78 -1.85
C GLU A 109 -10.25 4.06 -0.99
N ARG A 110 -9.42 4.20 0.04
CA ARG A 110 -9.40 5.41 0.90
C ARG A 110 -9.05 6.67 0.13
N ILE A 111 -8.12 6.62 -0.82
CA ILE A 111 -7.76 7.77 -1.67
C ILE A 111 -8.96 8.18 -2.54
N ILE A 112 -9.65 7.22 -3.15
CA ILE A 112 -10.85 7.47 -3.96
C ILE A 112 -11.96 8.08 -3.09
N LEU A 113 -12.20 7.52 -1.90
CA LEU A 113 -13.19 8.01 -0.95
C LEU A 113 -12.90 9.43 -0.48
N ALA A 114 -11.66 9.75 -0.13
CA ALA A 114 -11.25 11.12 0.24
C ALA A 114 -11.53 12.10 -0.92
N GLY A 115 -11.23 11.68 -2.15
CA GLY A 115 -11.55 12.44 -3.36
C GLY A 115 -13.06 12.72 -3.51
N HIS A 116 -13.91 11.72 -3.30
CA HIS A 116 -15.37 11.89 -3.38
C HIS A 116 -15.92 12.73 -2.22
N LEU A 117 -15.50 12.47 -0.98
CA LEU A 117 -15.94 13.22 0.21
C LEU A 117 -15.69 14.73 0.06
N SER A 118 -14.56 15.12 -0.55
CA SER A 118 -14.24 16.53 -0.81
C SER A 118 -15.20 17.24 -1.76
N ARG A 119 -15.97 16.49 -2.56
CA ARG A 119 -16.89 17.01 -3.58
C ARG A 119 -18.37 16.90 -3.21
N LEU A 120 -18.69 16.23 -2.10
CA LEU A 120 -20.07 16.05 -1.69
C LEU A 120 -20.68 17.35 -1.14
N PRO A 121 -21.99 17.58 -1.35
CA PRO A 121 -22.71 18.62 -0.63
C PRO A 121 -22.52 18.47 0.88
N ARG A 122 -22.46 19.58 1.62
CA ARG A 122 -22.25 19.57 3.09
C ARG A 122 -23.26 18.70 3.86
N MET A 123 -24.44 18.46 3.30
CA MET A 123 -25.48 17.63 3.91
C MET A 123 -25.27 16.12 3.70
N MET A 124 -24.31 15.72 2.85
CA MET A 124 -24.01 14.33 2.53
C MET A 124 -22.66 13.91 3.09
N THR A 125 -22.51 12.61 3.27
CA THR A 125 -21.27 11.94 3.64
C THR A 125 -21.27 10.53 3.07
N ILE A 126 -20.12 9.87 3.12
CA ILE A 126 -19.98 8.44 2.85
C ILE A 126 -19.74 7.75 4.19
N VAL A 127 -20.44 6.64 4.45
CA VAL A 127 -20.29 5.84 5.67
C VAL A 127 -20.07 4.37 5.31
N PRO A 128 -19.31 3.62 6.13
CA PRO A 128 -19.18 2.18 5.96
C PRO A 128 -20.54 1.50 6.17
N ILE A 129 -20.81 0.45 5.38
CA ILE A 129 -21.95 -0.44 5.59
C ILE A 129 -21.56 -1.45 6.67
N PRO A 130 -22.37 -1.67 7.71
CA PRO A 130 -22.12 -2.70 8.70
C PRO A 130 -21.92 -4.07 8.04
N GLU A 131 -20.98 -4.87 8.55
CA GLU A 131 -20.57 -6.11 7.88
C GLU A 131 -21.74 -7.11 7.73
N ASN A 132 -22.66 -7.13 8.67
CA ASN A 132 -23.89 -7.93 8.63
C ASN A 132 -24.95 -7.41 7.65
N GLU A 133 -24.79 -6.20 7.11
CA GLU A 133 -25.67 -5.59 6.09
C GLU A 133 -25.10 -5.70 4.67
N ILE A 134 -23.84 -6.16 4.50
CA ILE A 134 -23.19 -6.29 3.20
C ILE A 134 -23.85 -7.43 2.41
N ASN A 135 -24.37 -7.12 1.22
CA ASN A 135 -24.92 -8.13 0.32
C ASN A 135 -23.77 -8.93 -0.32
N PRO A 136 -23.67 -10.26 -0.13
CA PRO A 136 -22.61 -11.06 -0.72
C PRO A 136 -22.62 -11.05 -2.26
N ALA A 137 -23.79 -10.87 -2.87
CA ALA A 137 -23.92 -10.77 -4.34
C ALA A 137 -23.52 -9.38 -4.87
N ASN A 138 -23.43 -8.37 -4.00
CA ASN A 138 -22.99 -7.03 -4.35
C ASN A 138 -22.31 -6.34 -3.15
N PRO A 139 -21.02 -6.65 -2.90
CA PRO A 139 -20.35 -6.38 -1.63
C PRO A 139 -19.84 -4.94 -1.53
N TYR A 140 -20.70 -3.95 -1.79
CA TYR A 140 -20.35 -2.57 -1.54
C TYR A 140 -20.04 -2.37 -0.06
N ARG A 141 -18.91 -1.73 0.23
CA ARG A 141 -18.45 -1.46 1.60
C ARG A 141 -18.94 -0.13 2.13
N TYR A 142 -19.47 0.74 1.26
CA TYR A 142 -19.81 2.11 1.57
C TYR A 142 -21.16 2.52 0.97
N ARG A 143 -21.86 3.42 1.66
CA ARG A 143 -23.08 4.07 1.17
C ARG A 143 -23.04 5.58 1.38
N LEU A 144 -23.79 6.31 0.56
CA LEU A 144 -24.08 7.72 0.81
C LEU A 144 -25.08 7.82 1.98
N SER A 145 -24.84 8.77 2.88
CA SER A 145 -25.75 9.11 3.97
C SER A 145 -25.91 10.63 4.09
N LEU A 146 -26.99 11.06 4.72
CA LEU A 146 -27.15 12.45 5.16
C LEU A 146 -26.42 12.64 6.48
N ARG A 147 -25.75 13.78 6.66
CA ARG A 147 -25.10 14.10 7.94
C ARG A 147 -26.16 14.29 9.02
N GLY A 148 -26.00 13.59 10.15
CA GLY A 148 -26.90 13.67 11.32
C GLY A 148 -28.04 12.64 11.33
N LYS A 149 -28.01 11.64 10.45
CA LYS A 149 -28.84 10.43 10.48
C LYS A 149 -27.96 9.20 10.35
#